data_AF-A0A0X8F9L2-F1
#
_entry.id   AF-A0A0X8F9L2-F1
#
_cell.length_a   1.000
_cell.length_b   1.000
_cell.length_c   1.000
_cell.angle_alpha   90.00
_cell.angle_beta   90.00
_cell.angle_gamma   90.00
#
_symmetry.space_group_name_H-M   'P 1'
#
loop_
_entity.id
_entity.type
_entity.pdbx_description
1 polymer ?
#
loop_
_entity_poly.entity_id
_entity_poly.type
_entity_poly.pdbx_seq_one_letter_code
_entity_poly.pdbx_strand_id
1 'polypeptide(L)'
;MSELESQLKDKILEMQMLNDSYESQLIVLKDKIENYEYEAEEVDPLAIPLKSCERYYYIDGNGKVTWSIAEGHAFEDERWAQGNVLSTEEEGKFEAERRKVETALKRLSEASMKGFEWGKKHAVTIKPGLGKVLVSIRVFSGPTLNTIYFASMEEANEAIESVGEVNIKKYIFGGE
;
A
#
# COMPACT_ATOMS: atom_id res chain seq x y z
N MET A 1 -65.38 7.98 34.96
CA MET A 1 -65.31 7.88 33.49
C MET A 1 -64.78 9.17 32.86
N SER A 2 -65.30 10.35 33.25
CA SER A 2 -64.86 11.67 32.72
C SER A 2 -63.34 11.95 32.77
N GLU A 3 -62.67 11.65 33.89
CA GLU A 3 -61.23 11.97 34.08
C GLU A 3 -60.33 11.15 33.13
N LEU A 4 -60.59 9.84 33.05
CA LEU A 4 -59.80 8.90 32.25
C LEU A 4 -60.00 9.15 30.75
N GLU A 5 -61.21 9.53 30.34
CA GLU A 5 -61.51 9.93 28.96
C GLU A 5 -60.81 11.24 28.57
N SER A 6 -60.68 12.19 29.50
CA SER A 6 -59.90 13.43 29.27
C SER A 6 -58.41 13.11 29.10
N GLN A 7 -57.83 12.33 30.02
CA GLN A 7 -56.42 11.93 29.96
C GLN A 7 -56.09 11.14 28.69
N LEU A 8 -57.03 10.30 28.22
CA LEU A 8 -56.87 9.55 26.98
C LEU A 8 -56.87 10.48 25.76
N LYS A 9 -57.73 11.50 25.72
CA LYS A 9 -57.75 12.50 24.64
C LYS A 9 -56.48 13.33 24.60
N ASP A 10 -55.97 13.75 25.75
CA ASP A 10 -54.74 14.53 25.84
C ASP A 10 -53.53 13.72 25.32
N LYS A 11 -53.44 12.43 25.68
CA LYS A 11 -52.39 11.53 25.14
C LYS A 11 -52.51 11.29 23.64
N ILE A 12 -53.73 11.17 23.12
CA ILE A 12 -53.95 11.02 21.67
C ILE A 12 -53.49 12.29 20.95
N LEU A 13 -53.80 13.47 21.49
CA LEU A 13 -53.36 14.74 20.93
C LEU A 13 -51.84 14.88 20.95
N GLU A 14 -51.19 14.50 22.06
CA GLU A 14 -49.73 14.51 22.18
C GLU A 14 -49.06 13.56 21.18
N MET A 15 -49.63 12.36 20.99
CA MET A 15 -49.15 11.41 19.99
C MET A 15 -49.32 11.92 18.56
N GLN A 16 -50.42 12.62 18.26
CA GLN A 16 -50.63 13.25 16.95
C GLN A 16 -49.59 14.34 16.69
N MET A 17 -49.37 15.23 17.65
CA MET A 17 -48.36 16.28 17.55
C MET A 17 -46.95 15.70 17.34
N LEU A 18 -46.64 14.60 18.03
CA LEU A 18 -45.35 13.93 17.88
C LEU A 18 -45.20 13.28 16.49
N ASN A 19 -46.26 12.67 15.96
CA ASN A 19 -46.25 12.09 14.62
C ASN A 19 -46.04 13.16 13.54
N ASP A 20 -46.75 14.28 13.63
CA ASP A 20 -46.60 15.41 12.69
C ASP A 20 -45.18 15.98 12.72
N SER A 21 -44.57 16.03 13.91
CA SER A 21 -43.16 16.41 14.06
C SER A 21 -42.21 15.43 13.38
N TYR A 22 -42.43 14.11 13.51
CA TYR A 22 -41.60 13.11 12.84
C TYR A 22 -41.76 13.15 11.32
N GLU A 23 -42.98 13.31 10.82
CA GLU A 23 -43.25 13.45 9.38
C GLU A 23 -42.54 14.68 8.80
N SER A 24 -42.58 15.81 9.52
CA SER A 24 -41.86 17.03 9.15
C SER A 24 -40.35 16.80 9.08
N GLN A 25 -39.77 16.09 10.07
CA GLN A 25 -38.34 15.76 10.06
C GLN A 25 -37.96 14.81 8.92
N LEU A 26 -38.81 13.83 8.61
CA LEU A 26 -38.60 12.90 7.50
C LEU A 26 -38.62 13.62 6.15
N ILE A 27 -39.49 14.60 5.96
CA ILE A 27 -39.53 15.42 4.74
C ILE A 27 -38.22 16.18 4.57
N VAL A 28 -37.75 16.85 5.63
CA VAL A 28 -36.47 17.59 5.61
C VAL A 28 -35.29 16.66 5.33
N LEU A 29 -35.26 15.47 5.93
CA LEU A 29 -34.20 14.48 5.69
C LEU A 29 -34.22 13.95 4.26
N LYS A 30 -35.40 13.67 3.70
CA LYS A 30 -35.53 13.24 2.31
C LYS A 30 -35.03 14.31 1.34
N ASP A 31 -35.43 15.56 1.54
CA ASP A 31 -34.97 16.68 0.72
C ASP A 31 -33.44 16.85 0.82
N LYS A 32 -32.87 16.70 2.02
CA LYS A 32 -31.42 16.70 2.22
C LYS A 32 -30.72 15.55 1.51
N ILE A 33 -31.31 14.35 1.48
CA ILE A 33 -30.75 13.17 0.81
C ILE A 33 -30.85 13.31 -0.71
N GLU A 34 -32.00 13.78 -1.21
CA GLU A 34 -32.25 13.97 -2.64
C GLU A 34 -31.36 15.07 -3.22
N ASN A 35 -31.08 16.11 -2.43
CA ASN A 35 -30.14 17.18 -2.75
C ASN A 35 -28.71 16.90 -2.22
N TYR A 36 -28.42 15.69 -1.72
CA TYR A 36 -27.08 15.35 -1.28
C TYR A 36 -26.23 15.02 -2.50
N GLU A 37 -25.49 16.01 -2.98
CA GLU A 37 -24.46 15.78 -3.99
C GLU A 37 -23.28 15.06 -3.32
N TYR A 38 -23.09 13.79 -3.66
CA TYR A 38 -21.87 13.06 -3.31
C TYR A 38 -20.76 13.54 -4.23
N GLU A 39 -20.01 14.54 -3.79
CA GLU A 39 -18.72 14.85 -4.39
C GLU A 39 -17.75 13.76 -3.94
N ALA A 40 -17.43 12.83 -4.84
CA ALA A 40 -16.24 12.03 -4.67
C ALA A 40 -15.06 13.00 -4.70
N GLU A 41 -14.42 13.22 -3.55
CA GLU A 41 -13.15 13.93 -3.51
C GLU A 41 -12.22 13.25 -4.54
N GLU A 42 -11.71 14.01 -5.51
CA GLU A 42 -10.67 13.52 -6.40
C GLU A 42 -9.46 13.18 -5.53
N VAL A 43 -9.33 11.92 -5.16
CA VAL A 43 -8.17 11.43 -4.40
C VAL A 43 -7.00 11.41 -5.35
N ASP A 44 -6.08 12.35 -5.21
CA ASP A 44 -4.78 12.28 -5.87
C ASP A 44 -4.08 11.00 -5.39
N PRO A 45 -3.82 10.00 -6.27
CA PRO A 45 -3.16 8.77 -5.87
C PRO A 45 -1.71 8.98 -5.41
N LEU A 46 -1.15 10.17 -5.63
CA LEU A 46 0.17 10.58 -5.14
C LEU A 46 0.12 11.41 -3.86
N ALA A 47 -1.07 11.76 -3.35
CA ALA A 47 -1.19 12.45 -2.07
C ALA A 47 -0.73 11.55 -0.93
N ILE A 48 -0.05 12.15 0.05
CA ILE A 48 0.36 11.43 1.26
C ILE A 48 -0.89 10.98 2.04
N PRO A 49 -1.02 9.70 2.40
CA PRO A 49 -2.22 9.19 3.06
C PRO A 49 -2.26 9.50 4.58
N LEU A 50 -1.25 10.20 5.11
CA LEU A 50 -1.11 10.47 6.54
C LEU A 50 -2.07 11.54 7.01
N LYS A 51 -2.76 11.27 8.11
CA LYS A 51 -3.57 12.25 8.84
C LYS A 51 -2.72 12.96 9.88
N SER A 52 -3.09 14.20 10.21
CA SER A 52 -2.47 14.92 11.31
C SER A 52 -2.49 14.10 12.60
N CYS A 53 -1.37 14.08 13.32
CA CYS A 53 -1.13 13.31 14.53
C CYS A 53 -1.12 11.78 14.36
N GLU A 54 -1.05 11.27 13.12
CA GLU A 54 -0.94 9.84 12.84
C GLU A 54 0.51 9.35 13.02
N ARG A 55 0.68 8.22 13.72
CA ARG A 55 1.99 7.58 13.83
C ARG A 55 2.28 6.80 12.55
N TYR A 56 3.48 6.98 12.01
CA TYR A 56 3.99 6.19 10.90
C TYR A 56 5.44 5.75 11.16
N TYR A 57 5.87 4.74 10.40
CA TYR A 57 7.21 4.16 10.45
C TYR A 57 7.98 4.50 9.17
N TYR A 58 9.29 4.59 9.29
CA TYR A 58 10.19 4.82 8.16
C TYR A 58 11.55 4.17 8.42
N ILE A 59 12.30 3.97 7.34
CA ILE A 59 13.69 3.50 7.42
C ILE A 59 14.61 4.71 7.40
N ASP A 60 15.44 4.86 8.44
CA ASP A 60 16.42 5.94 8.53
C ASP A 60 17.61 5.73 7.59
N GLY A 61 18.52 6.72 7.54
CA GLY A 61 19.72 6.67 6.71
C GLY A 61 20.71 5.53 7.05
N ASN A 62 20.56 4.90 8.22
CA ASN A 62 21.36 3.74 8.63
C ASN A 62 20.65 2.41 8.31
N GLY A 63 19.47 2.45 7.69
CA GLY A 63 18.67 1.27 7.40
C GLY A 63 17.88 0.76 8.61
N LYS A 64 17.75 1.54 9.68
CA LYS A 64 16.99 1.15 10.88
C LYS A 64 15.55 1.64 10.78
N VAL A 65 14.62 0.77 11.16
CA VAL A 65 13.21 1.12 11.31
C VAL A 65 13.03 2.01 12.54
N THR A 66 12.38 3.14 12.33
CA THR A 66 12.03 4.12 13.37
C THR A 66 10.62 4.66 13.07
N TRP A 67 10.13 5.56 13.91
CA TRP A 67 8.78 6.12 13.80
C TRP A 67 8.78 7.63 13.97
N SER A 68 7.70 8.26 13.51
CA SER A 68 7.40 9.67 13.74
C SER A 68 5.88 9.85 13.83
N ILE A 69 5.45 11.08 14.11
CA ILE A 69 4.06 11.50 14.13
C ILE A 69 3.90 12.52 13.00
N ALA A 70 2.88 12.34 12.17
CA ALA A 70 2.59 13.23 11.06
C ALA A 70 2.12 14.60 11.58
N GLU A 71 2.84 15.65 11.21
CA GLU A 71 2.57 17.03 11.62
C GLU A 71 2.51 17.98 10.41
N GLY A 72 2.59 17.46 9.17
CA GLY A 72 2.53 18.24 7.94
C GLY A 72 3.87 18.87 7.56
N HIS A 73 4.98 18.28 7.98
CA HIS A 73 6.32 18.76 7.61
C HIS A 73 6.74 18.28 6.23
N ALA A 74 7.52 19.08 5.50
CA ALA A 74 8.00 18.74 4.14
C ALA A 74 8.76 17.40 4.05
N PHE A 75 9.44 16.97 5.13
CA PHE A 75 10.13 15.66 5.13
C PHE A 75 9.15 14.47 5.08
N GLU A 76 7.88 14.66 5.43
CA GLU A 76 6.84 13.63 5.33
C GLU A 76 6.52 13.38 3.86
N ASP A 77 6.37 14.46 3.07
CA ASP A 77 6.17 14.40 1.62
C ASP A 77 7.38 13.76 0.93
N GLU A 78 8.60 14.13 1.33
CA GLU A 78 9.84 13.53 0.80
C GLU A 78 9.93 12.03 1.11
N ARG A 79 9.53 11.62 2.32
CA ARG A 79 9.48 10.20 2.70
C ARG A 79 8.43 9.45 1.89
N TRP A 80 7.24 10.05 1.69
CA TRP A 80 6.17 9.45 0.90
C TRP A 80 6.58 9.27 -0.56
N ALA A 81 7.16 10.30 -1.18
CA ALA A 81 7.67 10.25 -2.55
C ALA A 81 8.74 9.18 -2.76
N GLN A 82 9.46 8.79 -1.70
CA GLN A 82 10.45 7.70 -1.71
C GLN A 82 9.85 6.32 -1.40
N GLY A 83 8.54 6.22 -1.13
CA GLY A 83 7.92 4.99 -0.62
C GLY A 83 8.47 4.58 0.75
N ASN A 84 8.80 5.56 1.60
CA ASN A 84 9.39 5.38 2.93
C ASN A 84 8.46 5.82 4.07
N VAL A 85 7.15 5.79 3.83
CA VAL A 85 6.10 5.94 4.84
C VAL A 85 5.39 4.59 4.95
N LEU A 86 5.47 3.99 6.14
CA LEU A 86 5.00 2.63 6.42
C LEU A 86 4.02 2.69 7.59
N SER A 87 2.94 1.91 7.52
CA SER A 87 1.85 2.00 8.50
C SER A 87 2.20 1.29 9.80
N THR A 88 3.00 0.23 9.72
CA THR A 88 3.38 -0.61 10.88
C THR A 88 4.89 -0.80 11.01
N GLU A 89 5.33 -1.16 12.23
CA GLU A 89 6.74 -1.47 12.47
C GLU A 89 7.15 -2.75 11.74
N GLU A 90 6.23 -3.72 11.63
CA GLU A 90 6.40 -4.98 10.92
C GLU A 90 6.61 -4.74 9.42
N GLU A 91 5.81 -3.88 8.80
CA GLU A 91 6.03 -3.40 7.42
C GLU A 91 7.40 -2.74 7.29
N GLY A 92 7.77 -1.88 8.26
CA GLY A 92 9.11 -1.31 8.42
C GLY A 92 10.21 -2.36 8.32
N LYS A 93 10.14 -3.39 9.15
CA LYS A 93 11.15 -4.45 9.24
C LYS A 93 11.19 -5.28 7.97
N PHE A 94 10.03 -5.59 7.41
CA PHE A 94 9.93 -6.32 6.15
C PHE A 94 10.57 -5.56 5.00
N GLU A 95 10.24 -4.27 4.86
CA GLU A 95 10.79 -3.39 3.82
C GLU A 95 12.30 -3.21 3.98
N ALA A 96 12.80 -3.11 5.20
CA ALA A 96 14.23 -3.02 5.47
C ALA A 96 14.99 -4.27 4.99
N GLU A 97 14.47 -5.47 5.26
CA GLU A 97 15.05 -6.71 4.74
C GLU A 97 14.89 -6.84 3.23
N ARG A 98 13.75 -6.44 2.68
CA ARG A 98 13.52 -6.40 1.23
C ARG A 98 14.56 -5.55 0.51
N ARG A 99 14.82 -4.33 0.98
CA ARG A 99 15.83 -3.44 0.40
C ARG A 99 17.23 -4.05 0.45
N LYS A 100 17.58 -4.81 1.51
CA LYS A 100 18.87 -5.52 1.61
C LYS A 100 18.98 -6.63 0.56
N VAL A 101 17.96 -7.49 0.46
CA VAL A 101 17.91 -8.59 -0.51
C VAL A 101 17.96 -8.05 -1.94
N GLU A 102 17.16 -7.02 -2.24
CA GLU A 102 17.13 -6.38 -3.55
C GLU A 102 18.48 -5.75 -3.90
N THR A 103 19.10 -5.04 -2.96
CA THR A 103 20.41 -4.42 -3.15
C THR A 103 21.51 -5.46 -3.41
N ALA A 104 21.49 -6.58 -2.68
CA ALA A 104 22.45 -7.66 -2.89
C ALA A 104 22.32 -8.26 -4.30
N LEU A 105 21.09 -8.57 -4.73
CA LEU A 105 20.82 -9.07 -6.08
C LEU A 105 21.22 -8.06 -7.16
N LYS A 106 20.90 -6.77 -6.98
CA LYS A 106 21.28 -5.71 -7.92
C LYS A 106 22.80 -5.61 -8.09
N ARG A 107 23.57 -5.66 -7.00
CA ARG A 107 25.05 -5.60 -7.09
C ARG A 107 25.64 -6.79 -7.85
N LEU A 108 25.13 -8.00 -7.61
CA LEU A 108 25.56 -9.21 -8.32
C LEU A 108 25.17 -9.14 -9.81
N SER A 109 23.96 -8.66 -10.09
CA SER A 109 23.47 -8.40 -11.44
C SER A 109 24.33 -7.38 -12.19
N GLU A 110 24.65 -6.24 -11.57
CA GLU A 110 25.51 -5.21 -12.15
C GLU A 110 26.91 -5.73 -12.47
N ALA A 111 27.49 -6.55 -11.59
CA ALA A 111 28.77 -7.19 -11.82
C ALA A 111 28.71 -8.16 -13.01
N SER A 112 27.68 -8.99 -13.09
CA SER A 112 27.46 -9.95 -14.18
C SER A 112 27.23 -9.25 -15.53
N MET A 113 26.49 -8.15 -15.53
CA MET A 113 26.11 -7.43 -16.75
C MET A 113 27.19 -6.48 -17.29
N LYS A 114 28.38 -6.45 -16.67
CA LYS A 114 29.49 -5.59 -17.11
C LYS A 114 29.96 -5.99 -18.51
N GLY A 115 29.79 -5.09 -19.48
CA GLY A 115 30.12 -5.35 -20.89
C GLY A 115 29.10 -6.22 -21.62
N PHE A 116 27.90 -6.43 -21.04
CA PHE A 116 26.81 -7.11 -21.69
C PHE A 116 26.19 -6.22 -22.79
N GLU A 117 25.90 -6.81 -23.95
CA GLU A 117 25.26 -6.14 -25.08
C GLU A 117 23.83 -6.65 -25.28
N TRP A 118 22.85 -5.79 -24.96
CA TRP A 118 21.43 -6.05 -25.19
C TRP A 118 21.12 -6.32 -26.66
N GLY A 119 20.07 -7.11 -26.93
CA GLY A 119 19.62 -7.46 -28.28
C GLY A 119 20.53 -8.40 -29.07
N LYS A 120 21.79 -8.63 -28.64
CA LYS A 120 22.71 -9.61 -29.26
C LYS A 120 22.90 -10.87 -28.41
N LYS A 121 22.71 -10.75 -27.09
CA LYS A 121 22.84 -11.84 -26.12
C LYS A 121 21.50 -12.08 -25.42
N HIS A 122 21.34 -13.29 -24.90
CA HIS A 122 20.23 -13.57 -23.99
C HIS A 122 20.60 -13.09 -22.59
N ALA A 123 19.66 -12.45 -21.90
CA ALA A 123 19.79 -12.17 -20.48
C ALA A 123 19.00 -13.20 -19.68
N VAL A 124 19.49 -13.46 -18.48
CA VAL A 124 18.88 -14.38 -17.53
C VAL A 124 18.16 -13.59 -16.47
N THR A 125 16.90 -13.91 -16.23
CA THR A 125 16.08 -13.27 -15.19
C THR A 125 15.72 -14.27 -14.11
N ILE A 126 15.63 -13.76 -12.89
CA ILE A 126 15.07 -14.48 -11.75
C ILE A 126 13.58 -14.12 -11.66
N LYS A 127 12.70 -15.12 -11.54
CA LYS A 127 11.24 -14.92 -11.45
C LYS A 127 10.59 -15.89 -10.46
N PRO A 128 9.40 -15.59 -9.93
CA PRO A 128 8.65 -16.56 -9.14
C PRO A 128 8.17 -17.71 -10.03
N GLY A 129 8.19 -18.91 -9.47
CA GLY A 129 7.51 -20.11 -9.98
C GLY A 129 6.84 -20.85 -8.83
N LEU A 130 6.02 -21.87 -9.14
CA LEU A 130 5.29 -22.71 -8.18
C LEU A 130 6.18 -23.17 -7.00
N GLY A 131 6.21 -22.38 -5.92
CA GLY A 131 7.06 -22.59 -4.73
C GLY A 131 8.58 -22.51 -4.95
N LYS A 132 9.08 -22.00 -6.09
CA LYS A 132 10.53 -21.95 -6.40
C LYS A 132 10.94 -20.66 -7.09
N VAL A 133 12.21 -20.30 -6.94
CA VAL A 133 12.83 -19.27 -7.77
C VAL A 133 13.24 -19.89 -9.10
N LEU A 134 12.76 -19.32 -10.21
CA LEU A 134 13.06 -19.79 -11.55
C LEU A 134 14.06 -18.87 -12.23
N VAL A 135 15.04 -19.49 -12.88
CA VAL A 135 15.98 -18.85 -13.79
C VAL A 135 15.43 -19.01 -15.22
N SER A 136 15.34 -17.92 -15.98
CA SER A 136 14.90 -18.00 -17.39
C SER A 136 15.75 -17.16 -18.33
N ILE A 137 16.08 -17.76 -19.47
CA ILE A 137 16.75 -17.13 -20.61
C ILE A 137 15.70 -16.45 -21.51
N ARG A 138 15.98 -15.20 -21.87
CA ARG A 138 15.18 -14.40 -22.81
C ARG A 138 16.10 -13.45 -23.58
N VAL A 139 15.78 -13.18 -24.84
CA VAL A 139 16.38 -12.04 -25.55
C VAL A 139 15.57 -10.81 -25.20
N PHE A 140 16.24 -9.78 -24.70
CA PHE A 140 15.64 -8.48 -24.45
C PHE A 140 16.33 -7.44 -25.32
N SER A 141 15.57 -6.51 -25.86
CA SER A 141 16.08 -5.32 -26.55
C SER A 141 16.63 -4.27 -25.58
N GLY A 142 16.34 -4.40 -24.29
CA GLY A 142 16.82 -3.52 -23.22
C GLY A 142 16.26 -3.94 -21.85
N PRO A 143 16.67 -3.27 -20.77
CA PRO A 143 16.17 -3.55 -19.43
C PRO A 143 14.69 -3.17 -19.29
N THR A 144 13.94 -3.95 -18.52
CA THR A 144 12.56 -3.69 -18.10
C THR A 144 12.54 -3.27 -16.63
N LEU A 145 11.58 -2.41 -16.29
CA LEU A 145 11.41 -1.92 -14.93
C LEU A 145 11.24 -3.09 -13.94
N ASN A 146 11.85 -2.97 -12.76
CA ASN A 146 11.75 -3.94 -11.66
C ASN A 146 12.18 -5.37 -12.01
N THR A 147 13.08 -5.55 -12.98
CA THR A 147 13.62 -6.86 -13.37
C THR A 147 15.13 -6.92 -13.12
N ILE A 148 15.61 -8.02 -12.55
CA ILE A 148 17.03 -8.27 -12.28
C ILE A 148 17.58 -9.22 -13.35
N TYR A 149 18.74 -8.87 -13.92
CA TYR A 149 19.33 -9.54 -15.07
C TYR A 149 20.73 -10.06 -14.80
N PHE A 150 21.03 -11.22 -15.38
CA PHE A 150 22.36 -11.81 -15.36
C PHE A 150 22.80 -12.14 -16.78
N ALA A 151 24.11 -12.11 -17.03
CA ALA A 151 24.68 -12.43 -18.32
C ALA A 151 24.65 -13.93 -18.63
N SER A 152 24.56 -14.79 -17.60
CA SER A 152 24.55 -16.25 -17.71
C SER A 152 23.61 -16.91 -16.69
N MET A 153 23.29 -18.20 -16.88
CA MET A 153 22.48 -18.96 -15.91
C MET A 153 23.29 -19.25 -14.66
N GLU A 154 24.57 -19.51 -14.83
CA GLU A 154 25.53 -19.82 -13.78
C GLU A 154 25.58 -18.68 -12.76
N GLU A 155 25.80 -17.45 -13.21
CA GLU A 155 25.84 -16.27 -12.33
C GLU A 155 24.49 -15.98 -11.66
N ALA A 156 23.37 -16.28 -12.34
CA ALA A 156 22.05 -16.14 -11.74
C ALA A 156 21.82 -17.16 -10.62
N ASN A 157 22.25 -18.41 -10.81
CA ASN A 157 22.16 -19.45 -9.78
C ASN A 157 23.09 -19.15 -8.60
N GLU A 158 24.33 -18.72 -8.86
CA GLU A 158 25.26 -18.30 -7.81
C GLU A 158 24.69 -17.13 -7.00
N ALA A 159 24.00 -16.18 -7.63
CA ALA A 159 23.33 -15.10 -6.93
C ALA A 159 22.16 -15.59 -6.06
N ILE A 160 21.36 -16.54 -6.54
CA ILE A 160 20.28 -17.16 -5.76
C ILE A 160 20.85 -17.89 -4.54
N GLU A 161 21.93 -18.65 -4.71
CA GLU A 161 22.60 -19.37 -3.63
C GLU A 161 23.20 -18.40 -2.60
N SER A 162 23.86 -17.34 -3.07
CA SER A 162 24.54 -16.35 -2.22
C SER A 162 23.56 -15.52 -1.39
N VAL A 163 22.44 -15.11 -1.98
CA VAL A 163 21.42 -14.29 -1.29
C VAL A 163 20.43 -15.16 -0.51
N GLY A 164 20.27 -16.42 -0.92
CA GLY A 164 19.38 -17.41 -0.34
C GLY A 164 18.01 -17.39 -1.00
N GLU A 165 17.63 -18.52 -1.61
CA GLU A 165 16.35 -18.68 -2.32
C GLU A 165 15.12 -18.31 -1.46
N VAL A 166 15.15 -18.68 -0.18
CA VAL A 166 14.07 -18.39 0.79
C VAL A 166 13.90 -16.88 0.97
N ASN A 167 14.99 -16.13 1.11
CA ASN A 167 14.94 -14.68 1.27
C ASN A 167 14.41 -14.00 0.00
N ILE A 168 14.82 -14.48 -1.18
CA ILE A 168 14.35 -13.95 -2.46
C ILE A 168 12.85 -14.15 -2.61
N LYS A 169 12.32 -15.36 -2.33
CA LYS A 169 10.88 -15.63 -2.37
C LYS A 169 10.10 -14.71 -1.44
N LYS A 170 10.53 -14.69 -0.17
CA LYS A 170 9.85 -13.95 0.90
C LYS A 170 9.80 -12.46 0.62
N TYR A 171 10.94 -11.86 0.29
CA TYR A 171 11.05 -10.42 0.26
C TYR A 171 10.87 -9.83 -1.15
N ILE A 172 11.30 -10.50 -2.22
CA ILE A 172 11.21 -9.95 -3.59
C ILE A 172 9.92 -10.37 -4.28
N PHE A 173 9.47 -11.61 -4.08
CA PHE A 173 8.28 -12.13 -4.77
C PHE A 173 7.02 -12.13 -3.92
N GLY A 174 7.12 -11.78 -2.63
CA GLY A 174 5.98 -11.77 -1.71
C GLY A 174 5.35 -13.14 -1.48
N GLY A 175 6.10 -14.22 -1.72
CA GLY A 175 5.66 -15.60 -1.52
C GLY A 175 6.22 -16.18 -0.22
N GLU A 176 5.38 -16.87 0.54
CA GLU A 176 5.79 -17.77 1.64
C GLU A 176 6.39 -19.08 1.11
#